data_AF-A0A1F5ICW9-F1
#
_entry.id   AF-A0A1F5ICW9-F1
#
_cell.length_a   1.000
_cell.length_b   1.000
_cell.length_c   1.000
_cell.angle_alpha   90.00
_cell.angle_beta   90.00
_cell.angle_gamma   90.00
#
_symmetry.space_group_name_H-M   'P 1'
#
loop_
_entity.id
_entity.type
_entity.pdbx_description
1 polymer ?
#
loop_
_entity_poly.entity_id
_entity_poly.type
_entity_poly.pdbx_seq_one_letter_code
_entity_poly.pdbx_strand_id
1 'polypeptide(L)'
;MDKKGYAWPIILIAVALLSYYLINTNFSLPPNSKSQQLAANLNEYPNATSWHVASKPKICMYYVTRCKETPSIITFTSEDYWPTVYKFYLSNLTKEGWRTSSHIVTSIPDSLVIGNKEYFKDAICEAIIKEDSNDYLGLLESADTGAYKIEIRCFVD
;
A
#
# COMPACT_ATOMS: atom_id res chain seq x y z
N MET A 1 -14.88 -30.46 -39.92
CA MET A 1 -14.16 -29.76 -38.83
C MET A 1 -14.97 -28.53 -38.47
N ASP A 2 -15.75 -28.62 -37.40
CA ASP A 2 -16.68 -27.56 -37.01
C ASP A 2 -15.94 -26.32 -36.53
N LYS A 3 -16.05 -25.23 -37.30
CA LYS A 3 -15.49 -23.90 -37.00
C LYS A 3 -16.09 -23.26 -35.74
N LYS A 4 -16.99 -23.94 -35.03
CA LYS A 4 -17.68 -23.46 -33.82
C LYS A 4 -16.90 -23.70 -32.51
N GLY A 5 -15.87 -24.55 -32.52
CA GLY A 5 -15.07 -24.86 -31.32
C GLY A 5 -14.08 -23.76 -30.91
N TYR A 6 -13.64 -22.92 -31.85
CA TYR A 6 -12.63 -21.88 -31.60
C TYR A 6 -13.19 -20.54 -31.10
N ALA A 7 -14.49 -20.28 -31.27
CA ALA A 7 -15.09 -19.00 -30.89
C ALA A 7 -15.39 -18.92 -29.38
N TRP A 8 -15.73 -20.04 -28.74
CA TRP A 8 -16.03 -20.12 -27.31
C TRP A 8 -14.93 -19.59 -26.38
N PRO A 9 -13.65 -20.00 -26.51
CA PRO A 9 -12.60 -19.47 -25.65
C PRO A 9 -12.38 -17.96 -25.85
N ILE A 10 -12.54 -17.45 -27.08
CA ILE A 10 -12.42 -16.02 -27.38
C ILE A 10 -13.56 -15.23 -26.71
N ILE A 11 -14.78 -15.75 -26.75
CA ILE A 11 -15.95 -15.16 -26.08
C ILE A 11 -15.73 -15.13 -24.56
N LEU A 12 -15.23 -16.22 -23.97
CA LEU A 12 -14.94 -16.27 -22.54
C LEU A 12 -13.87 -15.26 -22.12
N ILE A 13 -12.79 -15.11 -22.91
CA ILE A 13 -11.77 -14.08 -22.66
C ILE A 13 -12.37 -12.68 -22.77
N ALA A 14 -13.20 -12.42 -23.78
CA ALA A 14 -13.86 -11.13 -23.95
C ALA A 14 -14.79 -10.80 -22.78
N VAL A 15 -15.57 -11.77 -22.28
CA VAL A 15 -16.43 -11.62 -21.09
C VAL A 15 -15.58 -11.39 -19.83
N ALA A 16 -14.47 -12.10 -19.66
CA ALA A 16 -13.55 -11.90 -18.54
C ALA A 16 -12.92 -10.50 -18.55
N LEU A 17 -12.47 -10.01 -19.70
CA LEU A 17 -11.92 -8.66 -19.84
C LEU A 17 -12.98 -7.58 -19.62
N LEU A 18 -14.20 -7.77 -20.14
CA LEU A 18 -15.29 -6.82 -19.96
C LEU A 18 -15.74 -6.75 -18.50
N SER A 19 -15.89 -7.89 -17.84
CA SER A 19 -16.22 -7.96 -16.41
C SER A 19 -15.11 -7.34 -15.55
N TYR A 20 -13.84 -7.62 -15.83
CA TYR A 20 -12.71 -6.95 -15.19
C TYR A 20 -12.75 -5.42 -15.37
N TYR A 21 -13.01 -4.94 -16.59
CA TYR A 21 -13.14 -3.51 -16.88
C TYR A 21 -14.29 -2.86 -16.12
N LEU A 22 -15.47 -3.49 -16.11
CA LEU A 22 -16.65 -2.99 -15.38
C LEU A 22 -16.39 -2.97 -13.87
N ILE A 23 -15.70 -3.97 -13.35
CA ILE A 23 -15.33 -4.01 -11.93
C ILE A 23 -14.36 -2.87 -11.61
N ASN A 24 -13.32 -2.71 -12.40
CA ASN A 24 -12.29 -1.70 -12.17
C ASN A 24 -12.81 -0.26 -12.33
N THR A 25 -13.84 -0.04 -13.15
CA THR A 25 -14.43 1.30 -13.34
C THR A 25 -15.47 1.63 -12.26
N ASN A 26 -16.32 0.68 -11.87
CA ASN A 26 -17.42 0.95 -10.93
C ASN A 26 -17.03 0.79 -9.45
N PHE A 27 -15.99 0.00 -9.14
CA PHE A 27 -15.59 -0.28 -7.76
C PHE A 27 -14.22 0.28 -7.39
N SER A 28 -13.55 1.00 -8.28
CA SER A 28 -12.28 1.64 -7.91
C SER A 28 -12.50 2.99 -7.27
N LEU A 29 -11.91 3.18 -6.11
CA LEU A 29 -11.91 4.46 -5.40
C LEU A 29 -10.47 5.00 -5.32
N PRO A 30 -10.26 6.28 -5.65
CA PRO A 30 -8.98 6.94 -5.37
C PRO A 30 -8.79 7.03 -3.84
N PRO A 31 -7.52 7.02 -3.37
CA PRO A 31 -7.26 7.29 -1.97
C PRO A 31 -7.80 8.67 -1.57
N ASN A 32 -8.22 8.82 -0.31
CA ASN A 32 -8.80 10.08 0.13
C ASN A 32 -7.75 11.21 0.12
N SER A 33 -8.22 12.46 0.08
CA SER A 33 -7.34 13.63 -0.04
C SER A 33 -6.38 13.81 1.13
N LYS A 34 -6.78 13.46 2.36
CA LYS A 34 -5.94 13.53 3.56
C LYS A 34 -4.82 12.48 3.53
N SER A 35 -5.14 11.24 3.14
CA SER A 35 -4.15 10.18 2.93
C SER A 35 -3.16 10.53 1.83
N GLN A 36 -3.62 11.14 0.73
CA GLN A 36 -2.74 11.61 -0.34
C GLN A 36 -1.85 12.78 0.11
N GLN A 37 -2.43 13.75 0.82
CA GLN A 37 -1.66 14.88 1.34
C GLN A 37 -0.60 14.43 2.34
N LEU A 38 -0.93 13.51 3.24
CA LEU A 38 0.05 12.95 4.16
C LEU A 38 1.13 12.16 3.40
N ALA A 39 0.76 11.34 2.42
CA ALA A 39 1.73 10.60 1.62
C ALA A 39 2.70 11.51 0.85
N ALA A 40 2.22 12.65 0.36
CA ALA A 40 3.04 13.62 -0.36
C ALA A 40 3.98 14.43 0.54
N ASN A 41 3.69 14.52 1.85
CA ASN A 41 4.49 15.29 2.81
C ASN A 41 5.29 14.39 3.77
N LEU A 42 5.15 13.07 3.68
CA LEU A 42 5.91 12.13 4.50
C LEU A 42 7.39 12.23 4.14
N ASN A 43 8.25 12.28 5.15
CA ASN A 43 9.71 12.31 4.95
C ASN A 43 10.16 11.08 4.13
N GLU A 44 10.81 11.34 3.00
CA GLU A 44 11.41 10.31 2.17
C GLU A 44 12.52 9.58 2.95
N TYR A 45 12.68 8.29 2.69
CA TYR A 45 13.80 7.54 3.25
C TYR A 45 15.10 8.02 2.59
N PRO A 46 16.11 8.49 3.35
CA PRO A 46 17.27 9.19 2.79
C PRO A 46 18.12 8.33 1.85
N ASN A 47 18.14 7.02 2.06
CA ASN A 47 18.87 6.06 1.23
C ASN A 47 17.94 5.33 0.25
N ALA A 48 16.78 5.91 -0.08
CA ALA A 48 15.90 5.37 -1.11
C ALA A 48 16.49 5.60 -2.50
N THR A 49 16.52 4.55 -3.33
CA THR A 49 16.91 4.64 -4.74
C THR A 49 15.73 4.94 -5.66
N SER A 50 14.50 4.76 -5.16
CA SER A 50 13.26 5.16 -5.84
C SER A 50 12.25 5.64 -4.81
N TRP A 51 11.35 6.54 -5.20
CA TRP A 51 10.22 6.95 -4.35
C TRP A 51 8.99 7.18 -5.24
N HIS A 52 7.93 6.42 -4.99
CA HIS A 52 6.72 6.52 -5.80
C HIS A 52 5.47 6.55 -4.92
N VAL A 53 4.72 7.65 -5.03
CA VAL A 53 3.41 7.80 -4.39
C VAL A 53 2.33 7.38 -5.38
N ALA A 54 1.67 6.25 -5.10
CA ALA A 54 0.57 5.75 -5.90
C ALA A 54 -0.69 6.60 -5.68
N SER A 55 -1.14 7.25 -6.76
CA SER A 55 -2.36 8.06 -6.79
C SER A 55 -3.52 7.40 -7.53
N LYS A 56 -3.29 6.24 -8.15
CA LYS A 56 -4.29 5.55 -8.98
C LYS A 56 -5.40 4.94 -8.13
N PRO A 57 -6.67 5.01 -8.59
CA PRO A 57 -7.77 4.30 -7.97
C PRO A 57 -7.49 2.80 -7.83
N LYS A 58 -7.86 2.22 -6.69
CA LYS A 58 -7.78 0.78 -6.44
C LYS A 58 -9.17 0.21 -6.18
N ILE A 59 -9.37 -1.05 -6.55
CA ILE A 59 -10.63 -1.76 -6.36
C ILE A 59 -10.95 -1.82 -4.86
N CYS A 60 -12.14 -1.35 -4.51
CA CYS A 60 -12.67 -1.23 -3.17
C CYS A 60 -14.10 -1.78 -3.18
N MET A 61 -14.25 -3.05 -2.81
CA MET A 61 -15.56 -3.69 -2.71
C MET A 61 -15.99 -3.71 -1.25
N TYR A 62 -16.96 -2.87 -0.88
CA TYR A 62 -17.49 -2.74 0.49
C TYR A 62 -17.80 -4.09 1.15
N TYR A 63 -18.39 -5.04 0.40
CA TYR A 63 -18.80 -6.35 0.91
C TYR A 63 -17.67 -7.39 0.97
N VAL A 64 -16.56 -7.19 0.26
CA VAL A 64 -15.46 -8.16 0.18
C VAL A 64 -14.29 -7.75 1.08
N THR A 65 -13.99 -6.45 1.14
CA THR A 65 -12.79 -5.94 1.85
C THR A 65 -13.11 -4.99 3.02
N ARG A 66 -14.39 -4.67 3.28
CA ARG A 66 -14.82 -3.63 4.25
C ARG A 66 -14.00 -2.32 4.11
N CYS A 67 -13.51 -2.01 2.92
CA CYS A 67 -12.73 -0.80 2.70
C CYS A 67 -13.68 0.41 2.78
N LYS A 68 -13.62 1.14 3.90
CA LYS A 68 -14.20 2.49 4.01
C LYS A 68 -13.46 3.49 3.10
N GLU A 69 -12.20 3.20 2.80
CA GLU A 69 -11.32 4.01 1.96
C GLU A 69 -10.19 3.15 1.35
N THR A 70 -9.60 3.62 0.26
CA THR A 70 -8.36 3.06 -0.29
C THR A 70 -7.16 3.79 0.32
N PRO A 71 -6.12 3.07 0.77
CA PRO A 71 -4.92 3.71 1.31
C PRO A 71 -4.15 4.45 0.21
N SER A 72 -3.49 5.55 0.57
CA SER A 72 -2.39 6.07 -0.24
C SER A 72 -1.18 5.16 -0.03
N ILE A 73 -0.48 4.79 -1.11
CA ILE A 73 0.62 3.83 -1.03
C ILE A 73 1.89 4.50 -1.55
N ILE A 74 2.92 4.47 -0.73
CA ILE A 74 4.27 4.84 -1.14
C ILE A 74 5.03 3.54 -1.33
N THR A 75 5.70 3.38 -2.48
CA THR A 75 6.64 2.30 -2.73
C THR A 75 8.02 2.89 -2.97
N PHE A 76 9.03 2.31 -2.33
CA PHE A 76 10.42 2.73 -2.50
C PHE A 76 11.35 1.52 -2.43
N THR A 77 12.54 1.68 -2.96
CA THR A 77 13.61 0.67 -2.91
C THR A 77 14.81 1.24 -2.16
N SER A 78 15.56 0.40 -1.45
CA SER A 78 16.81 0.79 -0.79
C SER A 78 17.74 -0.41 -0.64
N GLU A 79 19.05 -0.18 -0.62
CA GLU A 79 20.05 -1.21 -0.28
C GLU A 79 20.08 -1.51 1.22
N ASP A 80 19.47 -0.65 2.04
CA ASP A 80 19.35 -0.87 3.48
C ASP A 80 18.35 -1.99 3.79
N TYR A 81 18.61 -2.74 4.86
CA TYR A 81 17.73 -3.78 5.37
C TYR A 81 16.60 -3.23 6.25
N TRP A 82 15.52 -4.00 6.38
CA TRP A 82 14.32 -3.64 7.12
C TRP A 82 14.57 -3.04 8.52
N PRO A 83 15.46 -3.57 9.39
CA PRO A 83 15.74 -2.96 10.69
C PRO A 83 16.17 -1.49 10.67
N THR A 84 16.87 -1.06 9.62
CA THR A 84 17.33 0.32 9.47
C THR A 84 16.17 1.23 9.06
N VAL A 85 15.40 0.80 8.06
CA VAL A 85 14.17 1.47 7.60
C VAL A 85 13.16 1.62 8.74
N TYR A 86 12.95 0.54 9.50
CA TYR A 86 12.08 0.51 10.67
C TYR A 86 12.47 1.58 11.69
N LYS A 87 13.75 1.61 12.10
CA LYS A 87 14.26 2.56 13.11
C LYS A 87 14.16 4.00 12.64
N PHE A 88 14.42 4.27 11.37
CA PHE A 88 14.28 5.60 10.78
C PHE A 88 12.85 6.12 10.92
N TYR A 89 11.87 5.36 10.43
CA TYR A 89 10.48 5.81 10.46
C TYR A 89 9.92 5.85 11.88
N LEU A 90 10.26 4.87 12.73
CA LEU A 90 9.87 4.90 14.14
C LEU A 90 10.37 6.19 14.82
N SER A 91 11.65 6.54 14.63
CA SER A 91 12.25 7.73 15.25
C SER A 91 11.64 9.03 14.72
N ASN A 92 11.51 9.19 13.40
CA ASN A 92 11.02 10.43 12.81
C ASN A 92 9.53 10.65 13.08
N LEU A 93 8.69 9.64 12.91
CA LEU A 93 7.25 9.80 13.14
C LEU A 93 6.93 9.98 14.62
N THR A 94 7.69 9.34 15.53
CA THR A 94 7.52 9.58 16.97
C THR A 94 7.87 11.03 17.35
N LYS A 95 8.90 11.63 16.73
CA LYS A 95 9.23 13.06 16.93
C LYS A 95 8.12 13.98 16.44
N GLU A 96 7.39 13.56 15.40
CA GLU A 96 6.20 14.24 14.88
C GLU A 96 4.93 13.94 15.68
N GLY A 97 5.04 13.28 16.85
CA GLY A 97 3.93 13.02 17.76
C GLY A 97 3.09 11.78 17.42
N TRP A 98 3.50 10.99 16.42
CA TRP A 98 2.84 9.72 16.11
C TRP A 98 3.11 8.68 17.20
N ARG A 99 2.20 7.72 17.36
CA ARG A 99 2.29 6.66 18.38
C ARG A 99 2.08 5.29 17.76
N THR A 100 2.93 4.33 18.14
CA THR A 100 2.83 2.95 17.65
C THR A 100 1.57 2.29 18.18
N SER A 101 0.87 1.54 17.33
CA SER A 101 -0.34 0.80 17.73
C SER A 101 -0.02 -0.51 18.46
N SER A 102 1.26 -0.90 18.56
CA SER A 102 1.71 -2.18 19.11
C SER A 102 2.75 -2.03 20.23
N HIS A 103 2.66 -2.87 21.25
CA HIS A 103 3.67 -3.03 22.30
C HIS A 103 4.79 -3.97 21.80
N ILE A 104 6.00 -3.44 21.62
CA ILE A 104 7.17 -4.23 21.21
C ILE A 104 7.71 -4.94 22.46
N VAL A 105 7.66 -6.27 22.48
CA VAL A 105 8.07 -7.04 23.66
C VAL A 105 9.54 -7.51 23.56
N THR A 106 10.04 -7.94 22.38
CA THR A 106 11.41 -8.48 22.28
C THR A 106 12.12 -8.43 20.91
N SER A 107 11.47 -8.11 19.78
CA SER A 107 12.11 -8.09 18.44
C SER A 107 11.55 -7.00 17.52
N ILE A 108 12.31 -6.59 16.50
CA ILE A 108 11.83 -5.68 15.44
C ILE A 108 10.74 -6.42 14.66
N PRO A 109 9.50 -5.92 14.60
CA PRO A 109 8.41 -6.56 13.86
C PRO A 109 8.59 -6.38 12.36
N ASP A 110 8.01 -7.28 11.56
CA ASP A 110 8.06 -7.23 10.07
C ASP A 110 7.29 -6.04 9.47
N SER A 111 6.56 -5.31 10.31
CA SER A 111 5.88 -4.06 9.94
C SER A 111 5.83 -3.09 11.10
N LEU A 112 5.87 -1.79 10.80
CA LEU A 112 5.63 -0.70 11.73
C LEU A 112 4.22 -0.17 11.50
N VAL A 113 3.34 -0.34 12.48
CA VAL A 113 2.01 0.27 12.50
C VAL A 113 2.02 1.46 13.46
N ILE A 114 1.77 2.65 12.94
CA ILE A 114 1.87 3.89 13.71
C ILE A 114 0.73 4.84 13.35
N GLY A 115 0.07 5.41 14.37
CA GLY A 115 -1.09 6.28 14.19
C GLY A 115 -0.89 7.68 14.76
N ASN A 116 -1.62 8.64 14.23
CA ASN A 116 -1.68 10.01 14.72
C ASN A 116 -3.12 10.53 14.66
N LYS A 117 -3.66 10.88 15.83
CA LYS A 117 -5.02 11.39 16.01
C LYS A 117 -5.13 12.90 15.77
N GLU A 118 -4.02 13.62 15.75
CA GLU A 118 -3.96 15.08 15.72
C GLU A 118 -3.35 15.65 14.44
N TYR A 119 -2.80 14.82 13.55
CA TYR A 119 -2.18 15.26 12.30
C TYR A 119 -3.14 16.09 11.43
N PHE A 120 -4.40 15.68 11.38
CA PHE A 120 -5.50 16.50 10.86
C PHE A 120 -6.53 16.69 11.96
N LYS A 121 -7.04 17.92 12.10
CA LYS A 121 -8.02 18.30 13.14
C LYS A 121 -9.25 17.37 13.22
N ASP A 122 -9.65 16.82 12.07
CA ASP A 122 -10.85 15.97 11.92
C ASP A 122 -10.52 14.63 11.22
N ALA A 123 -9.33 14.06 11.39
CA ALA A 123 -9.06 12.70 10.92
C ALA A 123 -8.00 11.98 11.73
N ILE A 124 -8.19 10.67 11.87
CA ILE A 124 -7.24 9.75 12.48
C ILE A 124 -6.46 9.09 11.35
N CYS A 125 -5.16 9.33 11.29
CA CYS A 125 -4.29 8.69 10.31
C CYS A 125 -3.52 7.52 10.91
N GLU A 126 -3.34 6.47 10.11
CA GLU A 126 -2.50 5.32 10.38
C GLU A 126 -1.56 5.11 9.20
N ALA A 127 -0.29 4.86 9.48
CA ALA A 127 0.72 4.45 8.52
C ALA A 127 1.19 3.04 8.87
N ILE A 128 1.18 2.15 7.87
CA ILE A 128 1.70 0.79 7.95
C ILE A 128 2.90 0.70 7.02
N ILE A 129 4.09 0.58 7.59
CA ILE A 129 5.35 0.51 6.87
C ILE A 129 5.84 -0.93 6.95
N LYS A 130 6.24 -1.52 5.83
CA LYS A 130 6.75 -2.90 5.77
C LYS A 130 7.61 -3.14 4.55
N GLU A 131 8.39 -4.20 4.60
CA GLU A 131 9.06 -4.74 3.43
C GLU A 131 8.00 -5.21 2.40
N ASP A 132 8.17 -4.79 1.15
CA ASP A 132 7.35 -5.20 0.03
C ASP A 132 7.94 -6.48 -0.56
N SER A 133 7.87 -7.56 0.23
CA SER A 133 8.15 -8.89 -0.30
C SER A 133 7.08 -9.19 -1.35
N ASN A 134 7.45 -9.12 -2.63
CA ASN A 134 6.59 -9.60 -3.70
C ASN A 134 6.36 -11.10 -3.47
N ASP A 135 5.20 -11.48 -2.90
CA ASP A 135 4.72 -12.87 -2.77
C ASP A 135 4.40 -13.54 -4.14
N TYR A 136 5.04 -13.08 -5.21
CA TYR A 136 4.95 -13.68 -6.53
C TYR A 136 5.89 -14.90 -6.58
N LEU A 137 5.37 -16.05 -6.14
CA LEU A 137 5.80 -17.39 -6.54
C LEU A 137 7.33 -17.62 -6.60
N GLY A 138 8.04 -17.43 -5.48
CA GLY A 138 9.32 -18.09 -5.18
C GLY A 138 10.44 -18.04 -6.24
N LEU A 139 10.36 -17.10 -7.18
CA LEU A 139 11.28 -16.96 -8.30
C LEU A 139 11.49 -15.48 -8.50
N LEU A 140 12.44 -14.92 -7.76
CA LEU A 140 13.41 -13.94 -8.26
C LEU A 140 14.48 -13.75 -7.18
N GLU A 141 15.71 -13.86 -7.65
CA GLU A 141 16.97 -13.79 -6.92
C GLU A 141 17.06 -12.60 -5.97
N SER A 142 17.72 -12.86 -4.83
CA SER A 142 18.69 -11.99 -4.16
C SER A 142 19.05 -10.72 -4.95
N ALA A 143 18.23 -9.68 -4.83
CA ALA A 143 18.70 -8.33 -5.09
C ALA A 143 19.25 -7.80 -3.78
N ASP A 144 20.45 -7.22 -3.80
CA ASP A 144 21.03 -6.43 -2.70
C ASP A 144 20.22 -5.15 -2.40
N THR A 145 18.96 -5.09 -2.83
CA THR A 145 18.04 -3.96 -2.77
C THR A 145 16.69 -4.47 -2.28
N GLY A 146 16.31 -4.06 -1.06
CA GLY A 146 14.99 -4.30 -0.51
C GLY A 146 13.94 -3.37 -1.13
N ALA A 147 12.76 -3.93 -1.41
CA ALA A 147 11.58 -3.15 -1.76
C ALA A 147 10.74 -2.91 -0.50
N TYR A 148 10.17 -1.73 -0.37
CA TYR A 148 9.43 -1.31 0.82
C TYR A 148 8.14 -0.59 0.41
N LYS A 149 7.13 -0.72 1.27
CA LYS A 149 5.86 -0.01 1.09
C LYS A 149 5.35 0.62 2.37
N ILE A 150 4.69 1.77 2.19
CA ILE A 150 4.02 2.53 3.24
C ILE A 150 2.56 2.68 2.82
N GLU A 151 1.65 2.07 3.57
CA GLU A 151 0.21 2.24 3.40
C GLU A 151 -0.30 3.30 4.39
N ILE A 152 -0.85 4.38 3.87
CA ILE A 152 -1.38 5.49 4.66
C ILE A 152 -2.90 5.51 4.55
N ARG A 153 -3.58 5.48 5.69
CA ARG A 153 -5.04 5.54 5.84
C ARG A 153 -5.38 6.70 6.75
N CYS A 154 -6.40 7.48 6.41
CA CYS A 154 -6.80 8.64 7.20
C CYS A 154 -8.32 8.66 7.30
N PHE A 155 -8.85 8.11 8.38
CA PHE A 155 -10.28 8.03 8.61
C PHE A 155 -10.79 9.39 9.06
N VAL A 156 -11.70 9.97 8.30
CA VAL A 156 -12.49 11.13 8.72
C VAL A 156 -13.59 10.62 9.64
N ASP A 157 -13.62 11.11 10.88
CA ASP A 157 -14.72 10.85 11.83
C ASP A 157 -16.01 11.56 11.40
#